data_AF-A0A0V0GS32-F1
#
_entry.id   AF-A0A0V0GS32-F1
#
_cell.length_a   1.000
_cell.length_b   1.000
_cell.length_c   1.000
_cell.angle_alpha   90.00
_cell.angle_beta   90.00
_cell.angle_gamma   90.00
#
_symmetry.space_group_name_H-M   'P 1'
#
loop_
_entity.id
_entity.type
_entity.pdbx_description
1 polymer ?
#
loop_
_entity_poly.entity_id
_entity_poly.type
_entity_poly.pdbx_seq_one_letter_code
_entity_poly.pdbx_strand_id
1 'polypeptide(L)' 'MWCFCFLVQGDDLLLSTTQEVLQEVGGLGLIVAKNPTTDLNIYASDFPSIGVSFDVGAQLLDYIRYAR' A
#
# COMPACT_ATOMS: atom_id res chain seq x y z
N MET A 1 10.36 16.73 -1.63
CA MET A 1 10.78 15.48 -0.96
C MET A 1 9.69 14.46 -1.25
N TRP A 2 9.93 13.53 -2.18
CA TRP A 2 8.89 12.65 -2.72
C TRP A 2 8.68 11.46 -1.78
N CYS A 3 7.49 11.37 -1.19
CA CYS A 3 7.08 10.16 -0.46
C CYS A 3 6.51 9.18 -1.50
N PHE A 4 7.29 8.19 -1.93
CA PHE A 4 6.85 7.12 -2.82
C PHE A 4 5.98 6.11 -2.04
N CYS A 5 4.81 6.56 -1.59
CA CYS A 5 3.79 5.69 -0.99
C CYS A 5 2.89 5.17 -2.10
N PHE A 6 2.96 3.87 -2.38
CA PHE A 6 2.07 3.23 -3.33
C PHE A 6 0.86 2.67 -2.59
N LEU A 7 -0.32 2.98 -3.12
CA LEU A 7 -1.59 2.42 -2.67
C LEU A 7 -1.94 1.27 -3.59
N VAL A 8 -2.01 0.06 -3.05
CA VAL A 8 -2.48 -1.12 -3.77
C VAL A 8 -3.84 -1.51 -3.22
N GLN A 9 -4.79 -1.77 -4.13
CA GLN A 9 -6.03 -2.43 -3.78
C GLN A 9 -5.70 -3.85 -3.37
N GLY A 10 -5.99 -4.18 -2.12
CA GLY A 10 -5.52 -5.42 -1.54
C GLY A 10 -6.08 -6.67 -2.20
N ASP A 11 -5.19 -7.38 -2.88
CA ASP A 11 -5.31 -8.79 -3.23
C ASP A 11 -4.03 -9.45 -2.69
N ASP A 12 -4.14 -10.45 -1.81
CA ASP A 12 -3.01 -11.00 -1.05
C ASP A 12 -1.89 -11.53 -1.95
N LEU A 13 -2.24 -12.00 -3.16
CA LEU A 13 -1.30 -12.48 -4.17
C LEU A 13 -0.41 -11.37 -4.76
N LEU A 14 -0.88 -10.13 -4.76
CA LEU A 14 -0.14 -8.99 -5.31
C LEU A 14 0.73 -8.29 -4.28
N LEU A 15 0.52 -8.57 -2.99
CA LEU A 15 1.18 -7.85 -1.91
C LEU A 15 2.67 -8.16 -1.84
N SER A 16 3.05 -9.44 -1.92
CA SER A 16 4.44 -9.90 -1.89
C SER A 16 5.24 -9.36 -3.07
N THR A 17 4.73 -9.53 -4.29
CA THR A 17 5.37 -8.99 -5.51
C THR A 17 5.47 -7.47 -5.47
N THR A 18 4.44 -6.78 -4.96
CA THR A 18 4.51 -5.32 -4.80
C THR A 18 5.61 -4.94 -3.82
N GLN A 19 5.72 -5.61 -2.67
CA GLN A 19 6.76 -5.34 -1.68
C GLN A 19 8.16 -5.54 -2.27
N GLU A 20 8.41 -6.64 -2.98
CA GLU A 20 9.68 -6.91 -3.64
C GLU A 20 10.03 -5.81 -4.64
N VAL A 21 9.09 -5.45 -5.53
CA VAL A 21 9.31 -4.37 -6.50
C VAL A 21 9.59 -3.04 -5.80
N LEU A 22 8.85 -2.72 -4.73
CA LEU A 22 9.07 -1.50 -3.97
C LEU A 22 10.43 -1.47 -3.29
N GLN A 23 10.88 -2.59 -2.73
CA GLN A 23 12.22 -2.69 -2.17
C GLN A 23 13.29 -2.49 -3.25
N GLU A 24 13.13 -3.10 -4.42
CA GLU A 24 14.08 -2.96 -5.54
C GLU A 24 14.19 -1.53 -6.06
N VAL A 25 13.07 -0.79 -6.11
CA VAL A 25 13.07 0.62 -6.56
C VAL A 25 13.41 1.62 -5.45
N GLY A 26 13.76 1.15 -4.25
CA GLY A 26 14.10 2.01 -3.10
C GLY A 26 12.90 2.70 -2.45
N GLY A 27 11.71 2.12 -2.59
CA GLY A 27 10.51 2.51 -1.86
C GLY A 27 10.72 2.34 -0.35
N LEU A 28 10.12 3.25 0.43
CA LEU A 28 10.32 3.29 1.89
C LEU A 28 9.22 2.55 2.67
N GLY A 29 8.12 2.21 2.00
CA GLY A 29 7.01 1.50 2.62
C GLY A 29 5.80 1.38 1.71
N LEU A 30 4.86 0.54 2.14
CA LEU A 30 3.64 0.21 1.42
C LEU A 30 2.41 0.57 2.26
N ILE A 31 1.44 1.26 1.65
CA ILE A 31 0.13 1.50 2.27
C ILE A 31 -0.89 0.63 1.54
N VAL A 32 -1.56 -0.25 2.27
CA VAL A 32 -2.47 -1.25 1.71
C VAL A 32 -3.88 -0.86 2.07
N ALA A 33 -4.69 -0.50 1.08
CA ALA A 33 -6.11 -0.26 1.31
C ALA A 33 -6.85 -1.59 1.35
N LYS A 34 -7.37 -1.94 2.53
CA LYS A 34 -8.10 -3.19 2.73
C LYS A 34 -9.40 -3.16 1.97
N ASN A 35 -9.61 -4.19 1.15
CA ASN A 35 -10.88 -4.40 0.48
C ASN A 35 -11.90 -4.90 1.53
N PRO A 36 -13.08 -4.27 1.68
CA PRO A 36 -14.10 -4.71 2.63
C PRO A 36 -14.58 -6.15 2.41
N THR A 37 -14.40 -6.70 1.21
CA THR A 37 -14.79 -8.08 0.86
C THR A 37 -13.69 -9.11 1.06
N THR A 38 -12.47 -8.71 1.40
CA THR A 38 -11.32 -9.63 1.45
C THR A 38 -10.48 -9.34 2.69
N ASP A 39 -10.37 -10.34 3.57
CA ASP A 39 -9.41 -10.29 4.66
C ASP A 39 -7.99 -10.39 4.09
N LEU A 40 -7.28 -9.26 4.10
CA LEU A 40 -5.85 -9.25 3.82
C LEU A 40 -5.10 -9.76 5.03
N ASN A 41 -4.40 -10.87 4.85
CA ASN A 41 -3.40 -11.28 5.83
C ASN A 41 -2.12 -10.52 5.53
N ILE A 42 -1.97 -9.34 6.14
CA ILE A 42 -0.76 -8.51 5.99
C ILE A 42 0.41 -9.36 6.47
N TYR A 43 1.14 -9.93 5.51
CA TYR A 43 2.32 -10.74 5.76
C TYR A 43 3.31 -9.92 6.60
N ALA A 44 3.82 -10.52 7.68
CA ALA A 44 4.90 -9.96 8.46
C ALA A 44 6.19 -10.02 7.63
N SER A 45 6.37 -9.05 6.74
CA SER A 45 7.63 -8.82 6.03
C SER A 45 8.44 -7.74 6.76
N ASP A 46 9.77 -7.77 6.62
CA ASP A 46 10.65 -6.70 7.12
C ASP A 46 10.42 -5.35 6.41
N PHE A 47 9.61 -5.32 5.35
CA PHE A 47 9.23 -4.10 4.66
C PHE A 47 8.10 -3.36 5.41
N PRO A 48 8.27 -2.07 5.72
CA PRO A 48 7.24 -1.28 6.41
C PRO A 48 5.94 -1.28 5.61
N SER A 49 4.92 -1.93 6.16
CA SER A 49 3.62 -2.04 5.53
C SER A 49 2.52 -1.71 6.53
N ILE A 50 1.61 -0.82 6.13
CA ILE A 50 0.45 -0.44 6.95
C ILE A 50 -0.83 -0.75 6.19
N GLY A 51 -1.76 -1.43 6.86
CA GLY A 51 -3.10 -1.67 6.35
C GLY A 51 -4.04 -0.56 6.82
N VAL A 52 -4.78 0.03 5.89
CA VAL A 52 -5.81 1.04 6.16
C VAL A 52 -7.16 0.56 5.65
N SER A 53 -8.27 1.11 6.15
CA SER A 53 -9.58 0.84 5.56
C SER A 53 -9.68 1.39 4.14
N PHE A 54 -10.59 0.85 3.33
CA PHE A 54 -10.86 1.35 1.97
C PHE A 54 -11.12 2.87 1.95
N ASP A 55 -11.94 3.38 2.87
CA ASP A 55 -12.29 4.80 2.94
C ASP A 55 -11.06 5.69 3.23
N VAL A 56 -10.17 5.24 4.11
CA VAL A 56 -8.92 5.95 4.40
C VAL A 56 -7.96 5.87 3.21
N GLY A 57 -7.87 4.71 2.55
CA GLY A 57 -7.08 4.53 1.34
C GLY A 57 -7.53 5.44 0.20
N ALA A 58 -8.84 5.58 0.00
CA ALA A 58 -9.42 6.49 -1.00
C ALA A 58 -9.07 7.96 -0.69
N GLN A 59 -9.21 8.39 0.56
CA GLN A 59 -8.83 9.74 0.98
C GLN A 59 -7.34 10.03 0.77
N LEU A 60 -6.47 9.07 1.09
CA LEU A 60 -5.03 9.20 0.83
C LEU A 60 -4.73 9.28 -0.66
N LEU A 61 -5.39 8.47 -1.48
CA LEU A 61 -5.23 8.50 -2.93
C LEU A 61 -5.63 9.86 -3.49
N ASP A 62 -6.76 10.40 -3.04
CA ASP A 62 -7.23 11.72 -3.44
C ASP A 62 -6.23 12.79 -2.99
N TYR A 63 -5.77 12.76 -1.74
CA TYR A 63 -4.75 13.69 -1.25
C TYR A 63 -3.47 13.66 -2.12
N ILE A 64 -2.96 12.47 -2.44
CA ILE A 64 -1.76 12.32 -3.30
C ILE A 64 -2.00 12.85 -4.71
N ARG A 65 -3.19 12.62 -5.27
CA ARG A 65 -3.57 13.13 -6.60
C ARG A 65 -3.69 14.65 -6.62
N TYR A 66 -4.25 15.24 -5.57
CA TYR A 66 -4.45 16.70 -5.46
C TYR A 66 -3.19 17.46 -5.02
N ALA A 67 -2.27 16.82 -4.30
CA ALA A 67 -1.00 17.41 -3.87
C ALA A 67 0.08 17.41 -4.98
N ARG A 68 -0.28 16.95 -6.18
CA ARG A 68 0.58 16.86 -7.36
C ARG A 68 0.28 18.02 -8.30
#